data_AF-A0A537BNA9-F1
#
_entry.id   AF-A0A537BNA9-F1
#
_cell.length_a   1.000
_cell.length_b   1.000
_cell.length_c   1.000
_cell.angle_alpha   90.00
_cell.angle_beta   90.00
_cell.angle_gamma   90.00
#
_symmetry.space_group_name_H-M   'P 1'
#
loop_
_entity.id
_entity.type
_entity.pdbx_description
1 polymer ?
#
loop_
_entity_poly.entity_id
_entity_poly.type
_entity_poly.pdbx_seq_one_letter_code
_entity_poly.pdbx_strand_id
1 'polypeptide(L)'
;MNALLQCAVYLGALLLLVKPLGAYMASVYVGRYRFLAPLENLVYRAAGVQAEEEMDWKRYLWGVLWFNLIGFAAVYALQRLQHLLPLNPQNFGAVS
;
A
#
# COMPACT_ATOMS: atom_id res chain seq x y z
N MET A 1 -9.70 -6.60 -34.63
CA MET A 1 -10.75 -5.60 -34.33
C MET A 1 -11.03 -5.46 -32.82
N ASN A 2 -11.18 -6.56 -32.08
CA ASN A 2 -11.51 -6.53 -30.64
C ASN A 2 -10.45 -5.88 -29.73
N ALA A 3 -9.16 -6.09 -30.02
CA ALA A 3 -8.07 -5.52 -29.21
C ALA A 3 -8.05 -3.97 -29.26
N LEU A 4 -8.29 -3.37 -30.43
CA LEU A 4 -8.37 -1.90 -30.56
C LEU A 4 -9.56 -1.33 -29.78
N LEU A 5 -10.70 -2.01 -29.82
CA LEU A 5 -11.90 -1.61 -29.08
C LEU A 5 -11.71 -1.76 -27.57
N GLN A 6 -11.10 -2.86 -27.10
CA GLN A 6 -10.73 -3.04 -25.69
C GLN A 6 -9.75 -1.96 -25.22
N CYS A 7 -8.71 -1.65 -26.00
CA CYS A 7 -7.77 -0.58 -25.67
C CYS A 7 -8.46 0.78 -25.59
N ALA A 8 -9.34 1.11 -26.53
CA ALA A 8 -10.07 2.37 -26.54
C ALA A 8 -11.00 2.51 -25.32
N VAL A 9 -11.74 1.45 -24.98
CA VAL A 9 -12.60 1.41 -23.79
C VAL A 9 -11.78 1.51 -22.51
N TYR A 10 -10.68 0.78 -22.40
CA TYR A 10 -9.78 0.84 -21.24
C TYR A 10 -9.19 2.24 -21.05
N LEU A 11 -8.64 2.84 -22.11
CA LEU A 11 -8.08 4.19 -22.05
C LEU A 11 -9.14 5.23 -21.74
N GLY A 12 -10.34 5.10 -22.31
CA GLY A 12 -11.48 5.97 -22.00
C GLY A 12 -11.86 5.89 -20.52
N ALA A 13 -12.02 4.68 -19.97
CA ALA A 13 -12.31 4.49 -18.56
C ALA A 13 -11.18 5.01 -17.66
N LEU A 14 -9.93 4.73 -18.00
CA LEU A 14 -8.75 5.21 -17.26
C LEU A 14 -8.74 6.73 -17.18
N LEU A 15 -8.88 7.42 -18.31
CA LEU A 15 -8.87 8.89 -18.36
C LEU A 15 -10.06 9.50 -17.61
N LEU A 16 -11.24 8.87 -17.68
CA LEU A 16 -12.42 9.29 -16.90
C LEU A 16 -12.18 9.16 -15.40
N LEU A 17 -11.46 8.14 -14.94
CA LEU A 17 -11.18 7.90 -13.52
C LEU A 17 -9.98 8.71 -13.00
N VAL A 18 -9.03 9.06 -13.85
CA VAL A 18 -7.84 9.85 -13.46
C VAL A 18 -8.25 11.17 -12.80
N LYS A 19 -9.24 11.88 -13.36
CA LYS A 19 -9.65 13.19 -12.83
C LYS A 19 -10.29 13.12 -11.43
N PRO A 20 -11.32 12.29 -11.16
CA PRO A 20 -11.90 12.18 -9.82
C PRO A 20 -10.93 11.58 -8.80
N LEU A 21 -10.14 10.57 -9.18
CA LEU A 21 -9.15 9.97 -8.26
C LEU A 21 -8.01 10.93 -7.93
N GLY A 22 -7.49 11.65 -8.92
CA GLY A 22 -6.44 12.66 -8.71
C GLY A 22 -6.93 13.83 -7.87
N ALA A 23 -8.16 14.30 -8.13
CA ALA A 23 -8.77 15.35 -7.32
C ALA A 23 -9.01 14.90 -5.86
N TYR A 24 -9.41 13.64 -5.66
CA TYR A 24 -9.56 13.05 -4.33
C TYR A 24 -8.21 12.93 -3.60
N MET A 25 -7.16 12.46 -4.26
CA MET A 25 -5.82 12.43 -3.68
C MET A 25 -5.37 13.83 -3.27
N ALA A 26 -5.55 14.83 -4.13
CA ALA A 26 -5.21 16.21 -3.82
C ALA A 26 -5.99 16.75 -2.62
N SER A 27 -7.29 16.46 -2.51
CA SER A 27 -8.08 16.88 -1.33
C SER A 27 -7.70 16.15 -0.05
N VAL A 28 -7.27 14.89 -0.12
CA VAL A 28 -6.68 14.16 1.02
C VAL A 28 -5.36 14.78 1.45
N TYR A 29 -4.42 15.03 0.51
CA TYR A 29 -3.12 15.64 0.83
C TYR A 29 -3.21 17.04 1.42
N VAL A 30 -4.22 17.82 1.01
CA VAL A 30 -4.50 19.16 1.58
C VAL A 30 -5.27 19.09 2.90
N GLY A 31 -5.63 17.89 3.38
CA GLY A 31 -6.31 17.70 4.66
C GLY A 31 -7.79 18.10 4.66
N ARG A 32 -8.45 18.14 3.49
CA ARG A 32 -9.87 18.52 3.38
C ARG A 32 -10.82 17.49 4.01
N TYR A 33 -10.42 16.24 4.15
CA TYR A 33 -11.25 15.18 4.73
C TYR A 33 -10.96 14.93 6.22
N ARG A 34 -11.32 15.91 7.05
CA ARG A 34 -11.14 15.86 8.51
C ARG A 34 -11.99 14.82 9.24
N PHE A 35 -12.95 14.17 8.57
CA PHE A 35 -13.79 13.14 9.22
C PHE A 35 -13.02 11.85 9.51
N LEU A 36 -11.91 11.59 8.80
CA LEU A 36 -10.98 10.47 9.06
C LEU A 36 -9.90 10.82 10.08
N ALA A 37 -9.72 12.10 10.40
CA ALA A 37 -8.72 12.58 11.35
C ALA A 37 -8.73 11.85 12.72
N PRO A 38 -9.87 11.51 13.36
CA PRO A 38 -9.82 10.76 14.61
C PRO A 38 -9.26 9.34 14.42
N LEU A 39 -9.53 8.69 13.29
CA LEU A 39 -8.99 7.37 12.98
C LEU A 39 -7.49 7.45 12.63
N GLU A 40 -7.10 8.44 11.83
CA GLU A 40 -5.70 8.72 11.52
C GLU A 40 -4.88 8.98 12.79
N ASN A 41 -5.40 9.81 13.70
CA ASN A 41 -4.75 10.08 14.98
C ASN A 41 -4.64 8.84 15.86
N LEU A 42 -5.62 7.93 15.85
CA LEU A 42 -5.52 6.65 16.57
C LEU A 42 -4.42 5.76 15.97
N VAL A 43 -4.34 5.68 14.64
CA VAL A 43 -3.30 4.91 13.95
C VAL A 43 -1.91 5.53 14.19
N TYR A 44 -1.78 6.85 14.09
CA TYR A 44 -0.53 7.55 14.39
C TYR A 44 -0.09 7.33 15.84
N ARG A 45 -1.00 7.40 16.81
CA ARG A 45 -0.71 7.09 18.21
C ARG A 45 -0.32 5.63 18.43
N ALA A 46 -1.00 4.69 17.78
CA ALA A 46 -0.67 3.27 17.87
C ALA A 46 0.68 2.94 17.23
N ALA A 47 1.02 3.62 16.12
CA ALA A 47 2.30 3.48 15.44
C ALA A 47 3.43 4.31 16.09
N GLY A 48 3.13 5.16 17.08
CA GLY A 48 4.09 6.08 17.69
C GLY A 48 4.60 7.18 16.75
N VAL A 49 3.89 7.46 15.67
CA VAL A 49 4.27 8.43 14.63
C VAL A 49 3.75 9.82 15.00
N GLN A 50 4.64 10.82 15.05
CA GLN A 50 4.25 12.22 15.18
C GLN A 50 4.05 12.80 13.78
N ALA A 51 2.80 13.02 13.39
CA ALA A 51 2.45 13.53 12.05
C ALA A 51 2.97 14.97 11.79
N GLU A 52 3.33 15.69 12.85
CA GLU A 52 3.83 17.07 12.79
C GLU A 52 5.36 17.15 12.62
N GLU A 53 6.07 16.02 12.71
CA GLU A 53 7.52 16.00 12.56
C GLU A 53 7.88 15.89 11.07
N GLU A 54 8.47 16.96 10.51
CA GLU A 54 8.99 16.91 9.14
C GLU A 54 10.11 15.84 9.05
N MET A 55 9.87 14.78 8.28
CA MET A 55 10.89 13.76 8.04
C MET A 55 11.96 14.30 7.08
N ASP A 56 13.18 14.43 7.56
CA ASP A 56 14.35 14.60 6.69
C ASP A 56 14.43 13.47 5.65
N TRP A 57 14.91 13.80 4.45
CA TRP A 57 14.99 12.85 3.33
C TRP A 57 15.74 11.55 3.69
N LYS A 58 16.75 11.63 4.57
CA LYS A 58 17.48 10.45 5.06
C LYS A 58 16.58 9.57 5.91
N ARG A 59 15.80 10.16 6.82
CA ARG A 59 14.84 9.42 7.66
C ARG A 59 13.79 8.74 6.79
N TYR A 60 13.29 9.42 5.76
CA TYR A 60 12.33 8.86 4.81
C TYR A 60 12.93 7.66 4.06
N LEU A 61 14.13 7.84 3.48
CA LEU A 61 14.83 6.78 2.76
C LEU A 61 15.05 5.55 3.64
N TRP A 62 15.59 5.74 4.85
CA TRP A 62 15.80 4.64 5.78
C TRP A 62 14.50 3.98 6.22
N GLY A 63 13.44 4.75 6.45
CA GLY A 63 12.11 4.21 6.76
C GLY A 63 11.58 3.29 5.66
N VAL A 64 11.66 3.74 4.40
CA VAL A 64 11.25 2.94 3.24
C VAL A 64 12.11 1.69 3.09
N LEU A 65 13.42 1.78 3.27
CA LEU A 65 14.33 0.64 3.18
C LEU A 65 14.07 -0.40 4.27
N TRP A 66 13.94 0.02 5.52
CA TRP A 66 13.64 -0.89 6.63
C TRP A 66 12.27 -1.54 6.48
N PHE A 67 11.25 -0.78 6.10
CA PHE A 67 9.92 -1.32 5.85
C PHE A 67 9.95 -2.39 4.75
N ASN A 68 10.65 -2.12 3.63
CA ASN A 68 10.79 -3.10 2.56
C ASN A 68 11.60 -4.33 3.00
N LEU A 69 12.70 -4.14 3.74
CA LEU A 69 13.52 -5.25 4.21
C LEU A 69 12.74 -6.17 5.15
N ILE A 70 12.02 -5.60 6.12
CA ILE A 70 11.19 -6.35 7.07
C ILE A 70 10.03 -7.02 6.33
N GLY A 71 9.35 -6.30 5.43
CA GLY A 71 8.26 -6.85 4.62
C GLY A 71 8.73 -8.01 3.73
N PHE A 72 9.88 -7.86 3.09
CA PHE A 72 10.52 -8.92 2.32
C PHE A 72 10.87 -10.13 3.20
N ALA A 73 11.50 -9.90 4.34
CA ALA A 73 11.84 -10.96 5.29
C ALA A 73 10.60 -11.68 5.82
N ALA A 74 9.52 -10.95 6.10
CA ALA A 74 8.24 -11.50 6.55
C ALA A 74 7.61 -12.38 5.48
N VAL A 75 7.55 -11.92 4.23
CA VAL A 75 7.02 -12.70 3.11
C VAL A 75 7.91 -13.91 2.80
N TYR A 76 9.24 -13.76 2.86
CA TYR A 76 10.18 -14.86 2.71
C TYR A 76 10.00 -15.92 3.80
N ALA A 77 9.89 -15.50 5.06
CA ALA A 77 9.62 -16.39 6.18
C ALA A 77 8.27 -17.09 6.02
N LEU A 78 7.24 -16.37 5.59
CA LEU A 78 5.92 -16.94 5.33
C LEU A 78 6.00 -18.05 4.26
N GLN A 79 6.68 -17.80 3.14
CA GLN A 79 6.85 -18.80 2.09
C GLN A 79 7.68 -20.01 2.56
N ARG A 80 8.70 -19.77 3.40
CA ARG A 80 9.54 -20.85 3.92
C ARG A 80 8.82 -21.69 4.99
N LEU A 81 8.04 -21.04 5.85
CA LEU A 81 7.26 -21.67 6.91
C LEU A 81 5.87 -22.12 6.43
N GLN A 82 5.53 -21.93 5.16
CA GLN A 82 4.22 -22.27 4.58
C GLN A 82 3.81 -23.73 4.84
N HIS A 83 4.78 -24.63 4.98
CA HIS A 83 4.58 -26.03 5.33
C HIS A 83 4.14 -26.29 6.78
N LEU A 84 4.41 -25.35 7.70
CA LEU A 84 4.00 -25.40 9.11
C LEU A 84 2.69 -24.63 9.38
N LEU A 85 2.24 -23.81 8.42
CA LEU A 85 1.01 -23.05 8.59
C LEU A 85 -0.23 -23.95 8.40
N PRO A 86 -1.22 -23.88 9.32
CA PRO A 86 -2.41 -24.73 9.28
C PRO A 86 -3.32 -24.46 8.07
N LEU A 87 -3.14 -23.33 7.39
CA LEU A 87 -3.89 -22.91 6.21
C LEU A 87 -3.25 -23.42 4.89
N ASN A 88 -2.75 -24.66 4.88
CA ASN A 88 -2.18 -25.30 3.69
C ASN A 88 -2.99 -26.55 3.28
N PRO A 89 -4.22 -26.39 2.75
CA PRO A 89 -5.07 -27.51 2.35
C PRO A 89 -4.49 -28.35 1.20
N GLN A 90 -3.56 -27.78 0.41
CA GLN A 90 -2.89 -28.45 -0.71
C GLN A 90 -1.51 -29.03 -0.34
N ASN A 91 -1.06 -28.90 0.92
CA ASN A 91 0.24 -29.37 1.43
C ASN A 91 1.44 -28.98 0.55
N PHE A 92 1.46 -27.73 0.06
CA PHE A 92 2.63 -27.22 -0.65
C PHE A 92 3.87 -27.25 0.27
N GLY A 93 4.97 -27.83 -0.22
CA GLY A 93 6.24 -27.84 0.48
C GLY A 93 6.85 -26.43 0.57
N ALA A 94 7.85 -26.27 1.43
CA ALA A 94 8.60 -25.02 1.50
C ALA A 94 9.25 -24.72 0.15
N VAL A 95 9.00 -23.52 -0.38
CA VAL A 95 9.66 -23.05 -1.61
C VAL A 95 11.17 -23.00 -1.35
N SER A 96 11.96 -23.65 -2.20
CA SER A 96 13.44 -23.73 -2.13
C SER A 96 14.05 -23.11 -3.38
#